data_AF-A0A4P7GZ59-F1
#
_entry.id   AF-A0A4P7GZ59-F1
#
_cell.length_a   1.000
_cell.length_b   1.000
_cell.length_c   1.000
_cell.angle_alpha   90.00
_cell.angle_beta   90.00
_cell.angle_gamma   90.00
#
_symmetry.space_group_name_H-M   'P 1'
#
loop_
_entity.id
_entity.type
_entity.pdbx_description
1 polymer ?
#
loop_
_entity_poly.entity_id
_entity_poly.type
_entity_poly.pdbx_seq_one_letter_code
_entity_poly.pdbx_strand_id
1 'polypeptide(L)' 'MSAACPSCSWPSPMLVSAHGAVRYLRCVCGRFLVSHGGGVDLVSGRSACGTPKAAEHLELIPLPEG' A
#
# COMPACT_ATOMS: atom_id res chain seq x y z
N MET A 1 -3.63 -21.52 5.85
CA MET A 1 -3.50 -21.24 4.41
C MET A 1 -3.28 -19.75 4.19
N SER A 2 -2.37 -19.37 3.30
CA SER A 2 -2.22 -18.01 2.77
C SER A 2 -3.40 -17.74 1.84
N ALA A 3 -4.22 -16.73 2.12
CA ALA A 3 -5.31 -16.39 1.21
C ALA A 3 -4.78 -15.53 0.05
N ALA A 4 -5.29 -15.82 -1.15
CA ALA A 4 -4.88 -15.15 -2.37
C ALA A 4 -5.31 -13.67 -2.35
N CYS A 5 -4.53 -12.82 -3.02
CA CYS A 5 -4.90 -11.42 -3.17
C CYS A 5 -6.20 -11.30 -3.99
N PRO A 6 -7.28 -10.69 -3.46
CA PRO A 6 -8.55 -10.57 -4.19
C PRO A 6 -8.46 -9.64 -5.41
N SER A 7 -7.39 -8.86 -5.56
CA SER A 7 -7.23 -7.93 -6.69
C SER A 7 -6.46 -8.51 -7.89
N CYS A 8 -5.58 -9.49 -7.69
CA CYS A 8 -4.74 -10.03 -8.77
C CYS A 8 -4.56 -11.55 -8.68
N SER A 9 -5.24 -12.20 -7.75
CA SER A 9 -5.21 -13.65 -7.51
C SER A 9 -3.84 -14.21 -7.15
N TRP A 10 -2.87 -13.36 -6.77
CA TRP A 10 -1.55 -13.82 -6.33
C TRP A 10 -1.66 -14.67 -5.05
N PRO A 11 -1.14 -15.91 -5.04
CA PRO A 11 -1.45 -16.89 -4.00
C PRO A 11 -0.63 -16.72 -2.71
N SER A 12 0.47 -15.97 -2.74
CA SER A 12 1.37 -15.83 -1.59
C SER A 12 1.78 -14.38 -1.33
N PRO A 13 0.88 -13.55 -0.76
CA PRO A 13 1.23 -12.21 -0.28
C PRO A 13 2.30 -12.29 0.84
N MET A 14 3.23 -11.33 0.86
CA MET A 14 4.30 -11.27 1.86
C MET A 14 3.80 -10.70 3.18
N LEU A 15 4.16 -11.30 4.32
CA LEU A 15 3.86 -10.76 5.64
C LEU A 15 4.72 -9.53 5.96
N VAL A 16 4.05 -8.45 6.38
CA VAL A 16 4.68 -7.19 6.79
C VAL A 16 4.66 -7.04 8.31
N SER A 17 3.53 -7.34 8.94
CA SER A 17 3.36 -7.27 10.40
C SER A 17 2.24 -8.20 10.88
N ALA A 18 2.24 -8.54 12.17
CA ALA A 18 1.18 -9.31 12.82
C ALA A 18 0.85 -8.73 14.19
N HIS A 19 -0.44 -8.61 14.48
CA HIS A 19 -0.99 -8.13 15.75
C HIS A 19 -2.09 -9.09 16.20
N GLY A 20 -1.74 -10.04 17.07
CA GLY A 20 -2.65 -11.09 17.51
C GLY A 20 -3.17 -11.93 16.34
N ALA A 21 -4.50 -11.95 16.15
CA ALA A 21 -5.16 -12.68 15.08
C ALA A 21 -5.16 -11.94 13.72
N VAL A 22 -4.65 -10.71 13.67
CA VAL A 22 -4.61 -9.87 12.47
C VAL A 22 -3.21 -9.88 11.87
N ARG A 23 -3.11 -10.09 10.56
CA ARG A 23 -1.86 -10.10 9.79
C ARG A 23 -1.94 -9.11 8.65
N TYR A 24 -0.97 -8.22 8.57
CA TYR A 24 -0.82 -7.25 7.49
C TYR A 24 0.10 -7.82 6.43
N LEU A 25 -0.38 -7.91 5.20
CA LEU A 25 0.34 -8.51 4.07
C LEU A 25 0.51 -7.48 2.94
N ARG A 26 1.53 -7.69 2.10
CA ARG A 26 1.75 -6.92 0.87
C ARG A 26 1.76 -7.85 -0.32
N CYS A 27 0.94 -7.53 -1.31
CA CYS A 27 0.89 -8.25 -2.57
C CYS A 27 1.90 -7.68 -3.58
N VAL A 28 2.37 -8.51 -4.51
CA VAL A 28 3.23 -8.10 -5.63
C VAL A 28 2.56 -7.06 -6.54
N CYS A 29 1.22 -6.99 -6.56
CA CYS A 29 0.49 -5.95 -7.30
C CYS A 29 0.47 -4.58 -6.59
N GLY A 30 1.26 -4.40 -5.53
CA GLY A 30 1.40 -3.12 -4.80
C GLY A 30 0.31 -2.83 -3.76
N ARG A 31 -0.68 -3.70 -3.60
CA ARG A 31 -1.79 -3.52 -2.64
C ARG A 31 -1.44 -4.10 -1.26
N PHE A 32 -1.92 -3.43 -0.22
CA PHE A 32 -1.90 -3.94 1.15
C PHE A 32 -3.16 -4.72 1.45
N LEU A 33 -3.00 -5.83 2.16
CA LEU A 33 -4.05 -6.75 2.54
C LEU A 33 -4.04 -6.95 4.06
N VAL A 34 -5.20 -7.23 4.64
CA VAL A 34 -5.35 -7.63 6.03
C VAL A 34 -5.97 -9.01 6.07
N SER A 35 -5.26 -9.97 6.66
CA SER A 35 -5.76 -11.31 6.95
C SER A 35 -6.17 -11.41 8.41
N HIS A 36 -7.36 -11.95 8.64
CA HIS A 36 -7.89 -12.23 9.98
C HIS A 36 -8.74 -13.52 9.93
N GLY A 37 -9.31 -13.95 11.06
CA GLY A 37 -10.05 -15.22 11.15
C GLY A 37 -11.26 -15.34 10.20
N GLY A 38 -11.77 -14.22 9.67
CA GLY A 38 -12.88 -14.16 8.72
C GLY A 38 -12.48 -14.15 7.24
N GLY A 39 -11.19 -13.99 6.90
CA GLY A 39 -10.75 -13.92 5.51
C GLY A 39 -9.60 -12.95 5.26
N VAL A 40 -9.52 -12.45 4.02
CA VAL A 40 -8.55 -11.44 3.59
C VAL A 40 -9.27 -10.30 2.90
N ASP A 41 -9.04 -9.10 3.41
CA ASP A 41 -9.61 -7.87 2.87
C ASP A 41 -8.53 -6.95 2.32
N LEU A 42 -8.93 -6.14 1.34
CA LEU A 42 -8.11 -5.04 0.85
C LEU A 42 -8.10 -3.92 1.89
N VAL A 43 -6.92 -3.38 2.18
CA VAL A 43 -6.81 -2.16 2.98
C VAL A 43 -7.23 -0.98 2.09
N SER A 44 -8.52 -0.66 2.12
CA SER A 44 -9.06 0.52 1.46
C SER A 44 -8.62 1.77 2.24
N GLY A 45 -7.76 2.60 1.63
CA GLY A 45 -7.30 3.86 2.25
C GLY A 45 -5.82 4.19 2.09
N ARG A 46 -4.98 3.26 1.62
CA ARG A 46 -3.58 3.56 1.24
C ARG A 46 -3.19 2.90 -0.08
N SER A 47 -4.10 2.86 -1.04
CA SER A 47 -3.79 2.63 -2.46
C SER A 47 -3.20 3.90 -3.09
N ALA A 48 -2.27 4.55 -2.40
CA ALA A 48 -1.43 5.61 -2.89
C ALA A 48 -0.29 5.85 -1.89
N CYS A 49 0.62 4.89 -1.75
CA CYS A 49 2.00 5.31 -2.00
C CYS A 49 2.09 5.40 -3.53
N GLY A 50 1.36 6.36 -4.09
CA GLY A 50 1.80 6.91 -5.35
C GLY A 50 3.22 7.36 -5.06
N THR A 51 4.09 7.16 -6.03
CA THR A 51 5.02 8.22 -6.40
C THR A 51 4.44 9.55 -5.90
N PRO A 52 5.17 10.40 -5.14
CA PRO A 52 4.73 11.79 -5.04
C PRO A 52 4.37 12.15 -6.47
N LYS A 53 3.09 12.47 -6.74
CA LYS A 53 2.71 13.06 -8.02
C LYS A 53 3.81 14.08 -8.20
N ALA A 54 4.64 13.89 -9.23
CA ALA A 54 5.84 14.69 -9.41
C ALA A 54 5.41 16.09 -9.02
N ALA A 55 6.11 16.68 -8.03
CA ALA A 55 5.90 18.06 -7.67
C ALA A 55 6.34 18.88 -8.89
N GLU A 56 5.60 18.75 -9.99
CA GLU A 56 5.55 19.68 -11.08
C GLU A 56 5.03 20.93 -10.40
N HIS A 57 5.91 21.92 -10.39
CA HIS A 57 5.72 23.25 -9.84
C HIS A 57 5.88 23.38 -8.32
N LEU A 58 7.06 23.02 -7.81
CA LEU A 58 7.69 23.92 -6.84
C LEU A 58 8.11 25.17 -7.63
N GLU A 59 7.20 26.13 -7.77
CA GLU A 59 7.50 27.43 -8.37
C GLU A 59 8.76 27.98 -7.72
N LEU A 60 9.77 28.24 -8.55
CA LEU A 60 10.95 28.99 -8.18
C LEU A 60 10.47 30.30 -7.56
N ILE A 61 10.68 30.46 -6.25
CA ILE A 61 10.55 31.77 -5.60
C ILE A 61 11.68 32.61 -6.19
N PRO A 62 11.42 33.68 -6.98
CA PRO A 62 12.50 34.53 -7.45
C PRO A 62 13.11 35.22 -6.22
N LEU A 63 14.42 35.06 -6.05
CA LEU A 63 15.20 35.84 -5.08
C LEU A 63 15.17 37.30 -5.55
N PRO A 64 14.93 38.29 -4.66
CA PRO A 64 14.99 39.68 -5.04
C PRO A 64 16.42 40.05 -5.47
N GLU A 65 16.57 40.65 -6.64
CA GLU A 65 17.81 41.29 -7.05
C GLU A 65 18.08 42.47 -6.11
N GLY A 66 19.23 42.44 -5.44
CA GLY A 66 19.75 43.51 -4.59
C GLY A 66 21.19 43.81 -4.95
#